data_AF-A0A818DE29-F1
#
_entry.id   AF-A0A818DE29-F1
#
_cell.length_a   1.000
_cell.length_b   1.000
_cell.length_c   1.000
_cell.angle_alpha   90.00
_cell.angle_beta   90.00
_cell.angle_gamma   90.00
#
_symmetry.space_group_name_H-M   'P 1'
#
loop_
_entity.id
_entity.type
_entity.pdbx_description
1 polymer ?
#
loop_
_entity_poly.entity_id
_entity_poly.type
_entity_poly.pdbx_seq_one_letter_code
_entity_poly.pdbx_strand_id
1 'polypeptide(L)'
;MSVCDRIFTRLGASDRIMAGESTFFVELSEASSILRHASRHSLVLIDELGRGTSTFDGTAIACSVVNDLANRIKCRTLFSTHYHTLVDDFEKHENVGLGHMSCMIENDEETLTKETLVFLYKFVEGSCPKSHGFNAARLANIPESIVELAQTKASAFERWVTLKRILLTLKKVTDNSQQQDILQFLSQLKLN
;
A
#
# COMPACT_ATOMS: atom_id res chain seq x y z
N MET A 1 7.88 -23.79 16.42
CA MET A 1 8.00 -23.61 14.96
C MET A 1 8.19 -24.97 14.30
N SER A 2 7.47 -25.27 13.21
CA SER A 2 7.78 -26.43 12.35
C SER A 2 9.01 -26.15 11.50
N VAL A 3 9.71 -27.20 11.03
CA VAL A 3 10.88 -27.09 10.15
C VAL A 3 10.53 -26.33 8.88
N CYS A 4 11.44 -25.50 8.40
CA CYS A 4 11.31 -24.76 7.15
C CYS A 4 12.08 -25.51 6.05
N ASP A 5 11.41 -25.83 4.94
CA ASP A 5 12.04 -26.54 3.82
C ASP A 5 12.83 -25.61 2.90
N ARG A 6 12.33 -24.38 2.69
CA ARG A 6 12.97 -23.35 1.87
C ARG A 6 12.54 -21.95 2.32
N ILE A 7 13.50 -21.02 2.29
CA ILE A 7 13.26 -19.60 2.50
C ILE A 7 13.29 -18.90 1.15
N PHE A 8 12.23 -18.15 0.85
CA PHE A 8 12.11 -17.32 -0.33
C PHE A 8 12.17 -15.85 0.07
N THR A 9 12.96 -15.07 -0.65
CA THR A 9 13.11 -13.64 -0.40
C THR A 9 12.92 -12.86 -1.69
N ARG A 10 12.01 -11.91 -1.65
CA ARG A 10 11.92 -10.78 -2.58
C ARG A 10 12.15 -9.53 -1.74
N LEU A 11 13.41 -9.19 -1.50
CA LEU A 11 13.82 -8.07 -0.66
C LEU A 11 14.64 -7.10 -1.50
N GLY A 12 14.19 -5.86 -1.61
CA GLY A 12 14.96 -4.76 -2.22
C GLY A 12 14.80 -4.55 -3.73
N ALA A 13 15.44 -3.48 -4.20
CA ALA A 13 15.54 -3.06 -5.60
C ALA A 13 16.98 -3.31 -6.10
N SER A 14 17.34 -4.56 -6.39
CA SER A 14 18.58 -4.85 -7.09
C SER A 14 18.34 -4.70 -8.59
N ASP A 15 18.60 -3.51 -9.12
CA ASP A 15 18.47 -3.27 -10.55
C ASP A 15 19.51 -4.08 -11.32
N ARG A 16 19.06 -4.84 -12.33
CA ARG A 16 19.93 -5.54 -13.27
C ARG A 16 20.20 -4.70 -14.52
N ILE A 17 20.63 -3.45 -14.31
CA ILE A 17 20.88 -2.48 -15.38
C ILE A 17 21.90 -3.05 -16.40
N MET A 18 22.94 -3.71 -15.90
CA MET A 18 24.00 -4.30 -16.74
C MET A 18 23.53 -5.48 -17.60
N ALA A 19 22.40 -6.12 -17.25
CA ALA A 19 21.83 -7.24 -18.01
C ALA A 19 20.73 -6.79 -18.99
N GLY A 20 20.35 -5.51 -19.00
CA GLY A 20 19.28 -4.99 -19.86
C GLY A 20 17.87 -5.48 -19.50
N GLU A 21 17.69 -6.09 -18.31
CA GLU A 21 16.38 -6.57 -17.85
C GLU A 21 15.60 -5.43 -17.17
N SER A 22 14.30 -5.34 -17.44
CA SER A 22 13.42 -4.42 -16.70
C SER A 22 13.38 -4.83 -15.22
N THR A 23 13.60 -3.89 -14.31
CA THR A 23 13.51 -4.13 -12.86
C THR A 23 12.17 -4.76 -12.47
N PHE A 24 11.08 -4.32 -13.10
CA PHE A 24 9.75 -4.88 -12.85
C PHE A 24 9.63 -6.33 -13.35
N PHE A 25 10.26 -6.65 -14.48
CA PHE A 25 10.28 -8.04 -14.96
C PHE A 25 11.05 -8.96 -14.01
N VAL A 26 12.21 -8.52 -13.52
CA VAL A 26 13.00 -9.27 -12.53
C VAL A 26 12.19 -9.52 -11.27
N GLU A 27 11.52 -8.49 -10.76
CA GLU A 27 10.61 -8.57 -9.61
C GLU A 27 9.49 -9.61 -9.82
N LEU A 28 8.81 -9.58 -10.97
CA LEU A 28 7.76 -10.54 -11.29
C LEU A 28 8.30 -11.97 -11.49
N SER A 29 9.51 -12.10 -12.03
CA SER A 29 10.18 -13.39 -12.21
C SER A 29 10.51 -14.03 -10.85
N GLU A 30 11.00 -13.23 -9.90
CA GLU A 30 11.23 -13.65 -8.52
C GLU A 30 9.90 -14.08 -7.86
N ALA A 31 8.86 -13.25 -7.94
CA ALA A 31 7.53 -13.60 -7.42
C ALA A 31 6.97 -14.89 -8.06
N SER A 32 7.15 -15.07 -9.38
CA SER A 32 6.75 -16.30 -10.08
C SER A 32 7.48 -17.52 -9.56
N SER A 33 8.78 -17.41 -9.28
CA SER A 33 9.57 -18.49 -8.69
C SER A 33 9.06 -18.90 -7.31
N ILE A 34 8.68 -17.92 -6.47
CA ILE A 34 8.06 -18.16 -5.17
C ILE A 34 6.75 -18.95 -5.35
N LEU A 35 5.83 -18.45 -6.16
CA LEU A 35 4.49 -19.04 -6.35
C LEU A 35 4.53 -20.46 -6.95
N ARG A 36 5.58 -20.79 -7.71
CA ARG A 36 5.77 -22.12 -8.31
C ARG A 36 6.39 -23.14 -7.36
N HIS A 37 7.27 -22.72 -6.47
CA HIS A 37 8.10 -23.64 -5.69
C HIS A 37 7.83 -23.60 -4.18
N ALA A 38 7.10 -22.61 -3.67
CA ALA A 38 6.76 -22.53 -2.26
C ALA A 38 5.82 -23.68 -1.87
N SER A 39 6.14 -24.32 -0.74
CA SER A 39 5.30 -25.33 -0.10
C SER A 39 4.67 -24.75 1.16
N ARG A 40 3.71 -25.48 1.75
CA ARG A 40 3.13 -25.13 3.07
C ARG A 40 4.17 -24.99 4.20
N HIS A 41 5.36 -25.56 4.03
CA HIS A 41 6.45 -25.51 5.03
C HIS A 41 7.47 -24.41 4.74
N SER A 42 7.34 -23.70 3.63
CA SER A 42 8.25 -22.63 3.27
C SER A 42 8.04 -21.37 4.10
N LEU A 43 9.06 -20.52 4.13
CA LEU A 43 9.00 -19.15 4.64
C LEU A 43 9.17 -18.20 3.46
N VAL A 44 8.22 -17.29 3.28
CA VAL A 44 8.21 -16.30 2.20
C VAL A 44 8.34 -14.90 2.78
N LEU A 45 9.31 -14.13 2.32
CA LEU A 45 9.52 -12.73 2.68
C LEU A 45 9.42 -11.90 1.40
N ILE A 46 8.40 -11.04 1.31
CA ILE A 46 8.17 -10.18 0.14
C ILE A 46 8.11 -8.73 0.60
N ASP A 47 8.86 -7.87 -0.09
CA ASP A 47 8.95 -6.45 0.18
C ASP A 47 8.54 -5.61 -1.03
N GLU A 48 7.46 -4.86 -0.87
CA GLU A 48 6.92 -3.89 -1.83
C GLU A 48 6.70 -4.45 -3.25
N LEU A 49 6.04 -5.60 -3.36
CA LEU A 49 5.67 -6.16 -4.66
C LEU A 49 4.71 -5.22 -5.41
N GLY A 50 5.01 -4.95 -6.68
CA GLY A 50 4.24 -4.10 -7.58
C GLY A 50 4.77 -2.67 -7.70
N ARG A 51 5.97 -2.34 -7.19
CA ARG A 51 6.53 -0.97 -7.22
C ARG A 51 6.88 -0.50 -8.64
N GLY A 52 7.32 -1.41 -9.51
CA GLY A 52 7.78 -1.07 -10.86
C GLY A 52 6.70 -0.80 -11.91
N THR A 53 5.42 -0.68 -11.52
CA THR A 53 4.28 -0.54 -12.45
C THR A 53 3.25 0.50 -11.96
N SER A 54 2.16 0.66 -12.70
CA SER A 54 1.05 1.55 -12.31
C SER A 54 0.47 1.13 -10.96
N THR A 55 0.00 2.09 -10.16
CA THR A 55 -0.57 1.82 -8.82
C THR A 55 -1.72 0.80 -8.86
N PHE A 56 -2.55 0.84 -9.91
CA PHE A 56 -3.66 -0.09 -10.08
C PHE A 56 -3.16 -1.50 -10.38
N ASP A 57 -2.23 -1.65 -11.33
CA ASP A 57 -1.68 -2.97 -11.68
C ASP A 57 -0.88 -3.55 -10.51
N GLY A 58 -0.07 -2.73 -9.86
CA GLY A 58 0.75 -3.12 -8.71
C GLY A 58 -0.11 -3.61 -7.55
N THR A 59 -1.16 -2.88 -7.20
CA THR A 59 -2.13 -3.29 -6.15
C THR A 59 -2.83 -4.60 -6.52
N ALA A 60 -3.28 -4.75 -7.77
CA ALA A 60 -3.98 -5.94 -8.22
C ALA A 60 -3.10 -7.19 -8.22
N ILE A 61 -1.85 -7.05 -8.66
CA ILE A 61 -0.85 -8.12 -8.62
C ILE A 61 -0.54 -8.49 -7.18
N ALA A 62 -0.22 -7.50 -6.33
CA ALA A 62 0.08 -7.74 -4.91
C ALA A 62 -1.09 -8.46 -4.20
N CYS A 63 -2.33 -8.02 -4.43
CA CYS A 63 -3.53 -8.65 -3.89
C CYS A 63 -3.67 -10.10 -4.33
N SER A 64 -3.48 -10.38 -5.62
CA SER A 64 -3.56 -11.74 -6.15
C SER A 64 -2.47 -12.64 -5.56
N VAL A 65 -1.25 -12.14 -5.39
CA VAL A 65 -0.14 -12.89 -4.79
C VAL A 65 -0.40 -13.20 -3.31
N VAL A 66 -0.83 -12.21 -2.51
CA VAL A 66 -1.15 -12.43 -1.08
C VAL A 66 -2.29 -13.43 -0.94
N ASN A 67 -3.34 -13.31 -1.76
CA ASN A 67 -4.45 -14.25 -1.75
C ASN A 67 -4.00 -15.70 -2.02
N ASP A 68 -3.14 -15.89 -3.02
CA ASP A 68 -2.64 -17.22 -3.40
C ASP A 68 -1.73 -17.84 -2.34
N LEU A 69 -0.85 -17.03 -1.74
CA LEU A 69 0.01 -17.43 -0.62
C LEU A 69 -0.83 -17.81 0.61
N ALA A 70 -1.86 -17.04 0.93
CA ALA A 70 -2.71 -17.24 2.11
C ALA A 70 -3.68 -18.43 1.96
N ASN A 71 -4.21 -18.68 0.75
CA ASN A 71 -5.30 -19.65 0.54
C ASN A 71 -4.87 -20.95 -0.14
N ARG A 72 -4.04 -20.88 -1.18
CA ARG A 72 -3.62 -22.07 -1.92
C ARG A 72 -2.35 -22.69 -1.33
N ILE A 73 -1.31 -21.89 -1.13
CA ILE A 73 0.00 -22.37 -0.67
C ILE A 73 0.01 -22.57 0.85
N LYS A 74 -0.62 -21.65 1.60
CA LYS A 74 -0.73 -21.65 3.06
C LYS A 74 0.63 -21.75 3.76
N CYS A 75 1.64 -21.04 3.23
CA CYS A 75 2.96 -20.96 3.81
C CYS A 75 3.09 -19.80 4.81
N ARG A 76 4.13 -19.83 5.63
CA ARG A 76 4.46 -18.71 6.51
C ARG A 76 4.97 -17.56 5.66
N THR A 77 4.35 -16.39 5.77
CA THR A 77 4.64 -15.25 4.89
C THR A 77 4.73 -13.96 5.69
N LEU A 78 5.77 -13.16 5.42
CA LEU A 78 5.81 -11.74 5.74
C LEU A 78 5.76 -10.95 4.43
N PHE A 79 4.80 -10.04 4.33
CA PHE A 79 4.57 -9.22 3.14
C PHE A 79 4.50 -7.75 3.56
N SER A 80 5.52 -6.97 3.26
CA SER A 80 5.51 -5.51 3.46
C SER A 80 4.94 -4.81 2.23
N THR A 81 4.08 -3.83 2.45
CA THR A 81 3.42 -3.07 1.39
C THR A 81 3.10 -1.64 1.83
N HIS A 82 2.99 -0.75 0.85
CA HIS A 82 2.42 0.59 1.01
C HIS A 82 0.97 0.68 0.51
N TYR A 83 0.42 -0.40 -0.07
CA TYR A 83 -0.95 -0.41 -0.56
C TYR A 83 -1.94 -0.54 0.61
N HIS A 84 -2.52 0.57 1.04
CA HIS A 84 -3.49 0.58 2.15
C HIS A 84 -4.79 -0.13 1.77
N THR A 85 -5.20 -0.06 0.50
CA THR A 85 -6.36 -0.81 -0.02
C THR A 85 -6.18 -2.32 0.11
N LEU A 86 -4.93 -2.82 0.02
CA LEU A 86 -4.64 -4.23 0.27
C LEU A 86 -4.91 -4.60 1.73
N VAL A 87 -4.53 -3.73 2.66
CA VAL A 87 -4.77 -3.94 4.09
C VAL A 87 -6.27 -4.02 4.38
N ASP A 88 -7.07 -3.13 3.78
CA ASP A 88 -8.53 -3.12 3.90
C ASP A 88 -9.16 -4.44 3.37
N ASP A 89 -8.68 -4.94 2.22
CA ASP A 89 -9.21 -6.16 1.60
C ASP A 89 -8.95 -7.42 2.46
N PHE A 90 -7.87 -7.44 3.25
CA PHE A 90 -7.45 -8.59 4.06
C PHE A 90 -7.74 -8.44 5.56
N GLU A 91 -8.34 -7.34 6.02
CA GLU A 91 -8.61 -7.07 7.45
C GLU A 91 -9.38 -8.20 8.15
N LYS A 92 -10.31 -8.84 7.43
CA LYS A 92 -11.17 -9.93 7.95
C LYS A 92 -10.75 -11.32 7.49
N HIS A 93 -9.59 -11.46 6.88
CA HIS A 93 -9.16 -12.72 6.28
C HIS A 93 -8.57 -13.66 7.33
N GLU A 94 -9.14 -14.86 7.50
CA GLU A 94 -8.80 -15.79 8.60
C GLU A 94 -7.31 -16.17 8.66
N ASN A 95 -6.63 -16.24 7.51
CA ASN A 95 -5.22 -16.64 7.41
C ASN A 95 -4.23 -15.45 7.34
N VAL A 96 -4.70 -14.21 7.48
CA VAL A 96 -3.84 -13.01 7.37
C VAL A 96 -3.94 -12.18 8.64
N GLY A 97 -2.80 -11.97 9.29
CA GLY A 97 -2.65 -11.03 10.39
C GLY A 97 -2.10 -9.70 9.88
N LEU A 98 -2.61 -8.60 10.43
CA LEU A 98 -2.09 -7.26 10.15
C LEU A 98 -1.08 -6.86 11.22
N GLY A 99 -0.03 -6.17 10.81
CA GLY A 99 0.93 -5.56 11.72
C GLY A 99 1.67 -4.41 11.06
N HIS A 100 2.19 -3.51 11.88
CA HIS A 100 2.93 -2.35 11.44
C HIS A 100 4.10 -2.03 12.39
N MET A 101 5.03 -1.21 11.91
CA MET A 101 6.11 -0.68 12.74
C MET A 101 5.61 0.55 13.51
N SER A 102 5.64 0.47 14.84
CA SER A 102 5.15 1.50 15.74
C SER A 102 5.99 2.78 15.66
N CYS A 103 5.30 3.91 15.67
CA CYS A 103 5.88 5.25 15.70
C CYS A 103 5.21 6.05 16.83
N MET A 104 5.97 6.95 17.44
CA MET A 104 5.48 7.90 18.44
C MET A 104 5.54 9.31 17.87
N ILE A 105 4.59 10.15 18.27
CA ILE A 105 4.60 11.58 17.94
C ILE A 105 4.87 12.31 19.26
N GLU A 106 5.98 13.03 19.32
CA GLU A 106 6.30 13.93 20.41
C GLU A 106 5.95 15.36 19.99
N ASN A 107 5.33 16.11 20.89
CA ASN A 107 5.15 17.54 20.70
C ASN A 107 6.34 18.25 21.31
N ASP A 108 7.05 19.04 20.51
CA ASP A 108 8.14 19.85 21.01
C ASP A 108 7.57 20.98 21.89
N GLU A 109 7.88 20.97 23.19
CA GLU A 109 7.34 21.95 24.15
C GLU A 109 7.83 23.38 23.86
N GLU A 110 8.99 23.54 23.20
CA GLU A 110 9.55 24.85 22.85
C GLU A 110 8.90 25.47 21.60
N THR A 111 8.34 24.63 20.71
CA THR A 111 7.62 25.08 19.53
C THR A 111 6.28 24.34 19.46
N LEU A 112 5.24 24.97 20.01
CA LEU A 112 3.83 24.54 20.08
C LEU A 112 3.17 24.08 18.75
N THR A 113 3.94 23.95 17.66
CA THR A 113 3.51 23.62 16.31
C THR A 113 4.26 22.44 15.68
N LYS A 114 5.31 21.89 16.31
CA LYS A 114 6.13 20.83 15.69
C LYS A 114 5.90 19.46 16.34
N GLU A 115 5.11 18.64 15.64
CA GLU A 115 5.04 17.20 15.87
C GLU A 115 6.31 16.53 15.35
N THR A 116 7.14 16.01 16.25
CA THR A 116 8.34 15.24 15.92
C THR A 116 8.01 13.75 15.93
N LEU A 117 8.28 13.06 14.83
CA LEU A 117 8.05 11.62 14.73
C LEU A 117 9.28 10.84 15.21
N VAL A 118 9.06 9.96 16.17
CA VAL A 118 10.06 9.05 16.72
C VAL A 118 9.74 7.63 16.28
N PHE A 119 10.65 7.01 15.52
CA PHE A 119 10.53 5.62 15.11
C PHE A 119 10.87 4.70 16.30
N LEU A 120 9.90 3.92 16.78
CA LEU A 120 10.12 3.02 17.92
C LEU A 120 10.72 1.67 17.49
N TYR A 121 10.77 1.40 16.18
CA TYR A 121 11.27 0.16 15.59
C TYR A 121 10.66 -1.12 16.22
N LYS A 122 9.43 -1.02 16.73
CA LYS A 122 8.69 -2.12 17.35
C LYS A 122 7.59 -2.59 16.42
N PHE A 123 7.59 -3.87 16.05
CA PHE A 123 6.49 -4.48 15.31
C PHE A 123 5.29 -4.71 16.24
N VAL A 124 4.14 -4.17 15.88
CA VAL A 124 2.89 -4.26 16.66
C VAL A 124 1.75 -4.74 15.77
N GLU A 125 0.76 -5.40 16.37
CA GLU A 125 -0.42 -5.89 15.66
C GLU A 125 -1.35 -4.74 15.23
N GLY A 126 -2.09 -4.97 14.15
CA GLY A 126 -3.05 -4.03 13.57
C GLY A 126 -2.52 -3.24 12.38
N SER A 127 -3.44 -2.60 11.65
CA SER A 127 -3.11 -1.69 10.54
C SER A 127 -2.50 -0.39 11.07
N CYS A 128 -1.68 0.26 10.24
CA CYS A 128 -1.14 1.57 10.59
C CYS A 128 -2.27 2.62 10.51
N PRO A 129 -2.55 3.37 11.58
CA PRO A 129 -3.71 4.27 11.63
C PRO A 129 -3.55 5.52 10.76
N LYS A 130 -2.32 5.97 10.47
CA LYS A 130 -2.04 7.16 9.66
C LYS A 130 -0.73 7.02 8.89
N SER A 131 -0.70 7.59 7.69
CA SER A 131 0.56 7.77 6.96
C SER A 131 1.45 8.79 7.67
N HIS A 132 2.70 8.39 7.93
CA HIS A 132 3.70 9.24 8.56
C HIS A 132 4.65 9.93 7.56
N GLY A 133 4.32 9.89 6.25
CA GLY A 133 5.17 10.41 5.19
C GLY A 133 5.52 11.90 5.34
N PHE A 134 4.57 12.73 5.76
CA PHE A 134 4.82 14.16 5.97
C PHE A 134 5.74 14.43 7.16
N ASN A 135 5.62 13.65 8.23
CA ASN A 135 6.52 13.78 9.38
C ASN A 135 7.94 13.32 9.01
N ALA A 136 8.06 12.25 8.22
CA ALA A 136 9.35 11.84 7.66
C ALA A 136 9.95 12.91 6.74
N ALA A 137 9.14 13.62 5.95
CA ALA A 137 9.60 14.74 5.13
C ALA A 137 10.17 15.90 5.98
N ARG A 138 9.52 16.24 7.10
CA ARG A 138 10.04 17.23 8.05
C ARG A 138 11.36 16.80 8.67
N LEU A 139 11.48 15.54 9.09
CA LEU A 139 12.73 14.97 9.61
C LEU A 139 13.86 15.00 8.56
N ALA A 140 13.54 14.87 7.28
CA ALA A 140 14.48 15.00 6.18
C ALA A 140 14.86 16.46 5.84
N ASN A 141 14.42 17.43 6.64
CA ASN A 141 14.63 18.87 6.44
C ASN A 141 14.05 19.41 5.12
N ILE A 142 12.94 18.82 4.64
CA ILE A 142 12.17 19.42 3.55
C ILE A 142 11.52 20.71 4.08
N PRO A 143 11.59 21.85 3.34
CA PRO A 143 11.01 23.12 3.78
C PRO A 143 9.53 22.99 4.16
N GLU A 144 9.13 23.58 5.30
CA GLU A 144 7.76 23.46 5.83
C GLU A 144 6.71 23.94 4.82
N SER A 145 7.00 24.98 4.03
CA SER A 145 6.12 25.46 2.96
C SER A 145 5.80 24.39 1.91
N ILE A 146 6.73 23.47 1.63
CA ILE A 146 6.51 22.35 0.71
C ILE A 146 5.69 21.26 1.41
N VAL A 147 5.96 20.99 2.69
CA VAL A 147 5.23 19.98 3.47
C VAL A 147 3.76 20.38 3.63
N GLU A 148 3.48 21.63 3.99
CA GLU A 148 2.11 22.18 4.11
C GLU A 148 1.35 22.11 2.77
N LEU A 149 2.02 22.45 1.67
CA LEU A 149 1.44 22.34 0.33
C LEU A 149 1.13 20.88 -0.03
N ALA A 150 2.06 19.97 0.28
CA ALA A 150 1.89 18.54 0.03
C ALA A 150 0.73 17.95 0.84
N GLN A 151 0.57 18.35 2.11
CA GLN A 151 -0.58 17.96 2.94
C GLN A 151 -1.90 18.45 2.33
N THR A 152 -1.95 19.72 1.92
CA THR A 152 -3.13 20.31 1.27
C THR A 152 -3.50 19.54 -0.01
N LYS A 153 -2.50 19.18 -0.83
CA LYS A 153 -2.69 18.38 -2.04
C LYS A 153 -3.17 16.97 -1.73
N ALA A 154 -2.60 16.30 -0.75
CA ALA A 154 -3.03 14.96 -0.35
C ALA A 154 -4.49 14.94 0.11
N SER A 155 -4.89 15.88 0.98
CA SER A 155 -6.29 15.98 1.41
C SER A 155 -7.24 16.31 0.25
N ALA A 156 -6.78 17.02 -0.79
CA ALA A 156 -7.56 17.24 -2.00
C ALA A 156 -7.72 15.95 -2.83
N PHE A 157 -6.64 15.16 -2.97
CA PHE A 157 -6.67 13.87 -3.67
C PHE A 157 -7.58 12.86 -2.96
N GLU A 158 -7.51 12.74 -1.64
CA GLU A 158 -8.39 11.86 -0.86
C GLU A 158 -9.87 12.21 -1.04
N ARG A 159 -10.21 13.50 -0.96
CA ARG A 159 -11.57 13.99 -1.21
C ARG A 159 -12.03 13.63 -2.63
N TRP A 160 -11.18 13.84 -3.63
CA TRP A 160 -11.51 13.52 -5.02
C TRP A 160 -11.74 12.02 -5.24
N VAL A 161 -10.86 11.17 -4.70
CA VAL A 161 -11.01 9.71 -4.78
C VAL A 161 -12.31 9.25 -4.10
N THR A 162 -12.61 9.81 -2.93
CA THR A 162 -13.83 9.50 -2.17
C THR A 162 -15.08 9.91 -2.94
N LEU A 163 -15.13 11.14 -3.45
CA LEU A 163 -16.25 11.63 -4.25
C LEU A 163 -16.47 10.77 -5.50
N LYS A 164 -15.39 10.44 -6.22
CA LYS A 164 -15.45 9.57 -7.40
C LYS A 164 -16.00 8.19 -7.04
N ARG A 165 -15.60 7.62 -5.90
CA ARG A 165 -16.12 6.33 -5.41
C ARG A 165 -17.62 6.41 -5.08
N ILE A 166 -18.06 7.43 -4.36
CA ILE A 166 -19.48 7.66 -4.04
C ILE A 166 -20.30 7.77 -5.32
N LEU A 167 -19.86 8.60 -6.27
CA LEU A 167 -20.54 8.79 -7.55
C LEU A 167 -20.67 7.50 -8.37
N LEU A 168 -19.61 6.68 -8.40
CA LEU A 168 -19.65 5.37 -9.06
C LEU A 168 -20.62 4.39 -8.37
N THR A 169 -20.67 4.40 -7.04
CA THR A 169 -21.63 3.58 -6.28
C THR A 169 -23.05 4.03 -6.52
N LEU A 170 -23.32 5.34 -6.50
CA LEU A 170 -24.63 5.89 -6.79
C LEU A 170 -25.10 5.47 -8.19
N LYS A 171 -24.26 5.62 -9.22
CA LYS A 171 -24.59 5.18 -10.59
C LYS A 171 -25.01 3.71 -10.68
N LYS A 172 -24.43 2.82 -9.86
CA LYS A 172 -24.81 1.40 -9.84
C LYS A 172 -26.16 1.13 -9.17
N VAL A 173 -26.58 2.02 -8.26
CA VAL A 173 -27.82 1.88 -7.47
C VAL A 173 -28.98 2.64 -8.12
N THR A 174 -28.72 3.61 -9.02
CA THR A 174 -29.76 4.46 -9.62
C THR A 174 -30.31 3.93 -10.95
N ASP A 175 -31.62 4.09 -11.13
CA ASP A 175 -32.38 3.78 -12.35
C ASP A 175 -31.98 4.65 -13.56
N ASN A 176 -32.22 4.17 -14.78
CA ASN A 176 -31.79 4.80 -16.04
C ASN A 176 -32.17 6.28 -16.20
N SER A 177 -33.28 6.73 -15.60
CA SER A 177 -33.73 8.13 -15.69
C SER A 177 -32.86 9.08 -14.85
N GLN A 178 -32.44 8.67 -13.65
CA GLN A 178 -31.59 9.47 -12.76
C GLN A 178 -30.10 9.38 -13.11
N GLN A 179 -29.71 8.39 -13.93
CA GLN A 179 -28.34 8.30 -14.45
C GLN A 179 -27.97 9.48 -15.37
N GLN A 180 -28.93 10.06 -16.10
CA GLN A 180 -28.68 11.24 -16.93
C GLN A 180 -28.38 12.49 -16.09
N ASP A 181 -29.09 12.68 -14.98
CA ASP A 181 -28.86 13.80 -14.05
C ASP A 181 -27.47 13.70 -13.39
N ILE A 182 -27.05 12.48 -13.02
CA ILE A 182 -25.71 12.24 -12.48
C ILE A 182 -24.64 12.49 -13.55
N LEU A 183 -24.86 12.09 -14.81
CA LEU A 183 -23.94 12.37 -15.92
C LEU A 183 -23.81 13.86 -16.22
N GLN A 184 -24.91 14.61 -16.14
CA GLN A 184 -24.91 16.06 -16.31
C GLN A 184 -24.14 16.75 -15.18
N PHE A 185 -24.35 16.34 -13.92
CA PHE A 185 -23.57 16.81 -12.77
C PHE A 185 -22.07 16.49 -12.91
N LEU A 186 -21.72 15.28 -13.34
CA LEU A 186 -20.32 14.87 -13.61
C LEU A 186 -19.68 15.68 -14.74
N SER A 187 -20.44 16.06 -15.77
CA SER A 187 -19.95 16.89 -16.87
C SER A 187 -19.68 18.33 -16.43
N GLN A 188 -20.45 18.85 -15.47
CA GLN A 188 -20.25 20.18 -14.88
C GLN A 188 -19.08 20.23 -13.89
N LEU A 189 -18.73 19.08 -13.29
CA LEU A 189 -17.53 18.93 -12.45
C LEU A 189 -16.23 18.90 -13.26
N LYS A 190 -16.27 18.90 -14.60
CA LYS A 190 -15.09 19.25 -15.41
C LYS A 190 -14.85 20.75 -15.32
N LEU A 191 -14.02 21.17 -14.38
CA LEU A 191 -13.42 22.51 -14.42
C LEU A 191 -11.93 22.39 -14.09
N ASN A 192 -11.14 22.56 -15.17
CA ASN A 192 -9.72 22.95 -15.25
C ASN A 192 -8.71 22.26 -14.33
#